data_AF-A0A7X8UBB2-F1
#
_entry.id   AF-A0A7X8UBB2-F1
#
_cell.length_a   1.000
_cell.length_b   1.000
_cell.length_c   1.000
_cell.angle_alpha   90.00
_cell.angle_beta   90.00
_cell.angle_gamma   90.00
#
_symmetry.space_group_name_H-M   'P 1'
#
loop_
_entity.id
_entity.type
_entity.pdbx_description
1 polymer ?
#
loop_
_entity_poly.entity_id
_entity_poly.type
_entity_poly.pdbx_seq_one_letter_code
_entity_poly.pdbx_strand_id
1 'polypeptide(L)'
;MRGRPPSGIDLVGEVEGSGQARRRLKVMLETLAGSKKISEACEELGIGEAQFHKLRHRMMAGAVASLEPSPAGRPAADRGERDERLAEVQEENRQLRIELRASQIREEIALLMPHLVKVPEAPKKNRTSKSHPTAGAAARKVDREDLRGENRSADSGEVGHPFR
;
A
#
# COMPACT_ATOMS: atom_id res chain seq x y z
N MET A 1 -3.10 -56.12 8.55
CA MET A 1 -2.09 -55.30 7.84
C MET A 1 -1.30 -54.49 8.86
N ARG A 2 0.00 -54.22 8.64
CA ARG A 2 0.70 -53.13 9.34
C ARG A 2 0.68 -51.91 8.42
N GLY A 3 -0.05 -50.86 8.81
CA GLY A 3 -0.04 -49.58 8.09
C GLY A 3 1.29 -48.83 8.30
N ARG A 4 1.53 -47.79 7.50
CA ARG A 4 2.59 -46.81 7.81
C ARG A 4 2.29 -46.20 9.20
N PRO A 5 3.27 -46.08 10.11
CA PRO A 5 3.05 -45.36 11.36
C PRO A 5 2.65 -43.90 11.05
N PRO A 6 1.80 -43.27 11.88
CA PRO A 6 1.37 -41.90 11.63
C PRO A 6 2.56 -40.95 11.72
N SER A 7 2.96 -40.37 10.57
CA SER A 7 3.82 -39.20 10.52
C SER A 7 3.07 -38.05 11.20
N GLY A 8 3.45 -37.74 12.45
CA GLY A 8 2.80 -36.71 13.25
C GLY A 8 3.30 -35.31 12.91
N ILE A 9 3.68 -34.56 13.95
CA ILE A 9 4.16 -33.18 13.84
C ILE A 9 5.40 -33.07 12.93
N ASP A 10 6.17 -34.14 12.75
CA ASP A 10 7.36 -34.16 11.90
C ASP A 10 7.09 -34.03 10.39
N LEU A 11 5.83 -34.18 9.94
CA LEU A 11 5.41 -33.78 8.58
C LEU A 11 5.76 -32.32 8.26
N VAL A 12 5.84 -31.45 9.28
CA VAL A 12 6.27 -30.05 9.12
C VAL A 12 7.67 -29.95 8.51
N GLY A 13 8.54 -30.96 8.66
CA GLY A 13 9.85 -31.01 8.01
C GLY A 13 9.79 -31.07 6.48
N GLU A 14 8.76 -31.70 5.93
CA GLU A 14 8.56 -31.91 4.49
C GLU A 14 7.88 -30.72 3.79
N VAL A 15 7.24 -29.81 4.55
CA VAL A 15 6.52 -28.64 4.02
C VAL A 15 7.47 -27.59 3.43
N GLU A 16 7.19 -27.13 2.21
CA GLU A 16 7.96 -26.06 1.55
C GLU A 16 7.91 -24.74 2.35
N GLY A 17 9.06 -24.05 2.43
CA GLY A 17 9.19 -22.80 3.18
C GLY A 17 10.55 -22.65 3.88
N SER A 18 10.72 -21.54 4.60
CA SER A 18 11.94 -21.27 5.36
C SER A 18 12.03 -22.11 6.63
N GLY A 19 13.24 -22.38 7.12
CA GLY A 19 13.45 -23.10 8.38
C GLY A 19 12.78 -22.41 9.58
N GLN A 20 12.70 -21.07 9.58
CA GLN A 20 11.99 -20.30 10.60
C GLN A 20 10.46 -20.48 10.51
N ALA A 21 9.90 -20.60 9.30
CA ALA A 21 8.47 -20.90 9.11
C ALA A 21 8.13 -22.32 9.57
N ARG A 22 8.92 -23.34 9.16
CA ARG A 22 8.77 -24.72 9.66
C ARG A 22 8.89 -24.80 11.18
N ARG A 23 9.88 -24.14 11.80
CA ARG A 23 10.02 -24.11 13.28
C ARG A 23 8.79 -23.50 13.97
N ARG A 24 8.30 -22.36 13.48
CA ARG A 24 7.08 -21.72 14.01
C ARG A 24 5.86 -22.62 13.89
N LEU A 25 5.68 -23.29 12.76
CA LEU A 25 4.58 -24.22 12.52
C LEU A 25 4.66 -25.44 13.48
N LYS A 26 5.85 -26.06 13.63
CA LYS A 26 6.05 -27.18 14.56
C LYS A 26 5.66 -26.80 15.99
N VAL A 27 6.18 -25.70 16.52
CA VAL A 27 5.86 -25.21 17.88
C VAL A 27 4.36 -24.93 18.05
N MET A 28 3.68 -24.36 17.05
CA MET A 28 2.23 -24.13 17.13
C MET A 28 1.43 -25.42 17.13
N LEU A 29 1.79 -26.40 16.30
CA LEU A 29 1.14 -27.72 16.31
C LEU A 29 1.37 -28.47 17.63
N GLU A 30 2.53 -28.32 18.27
CA GLU A 30 2.79 -28.86 19.61
C GLU A 30 1.86 -28.23 20.67
N THR A 31 1.59 -26.92 20.60
CA THR A 31 0.58 -26.29 21.49
C THR A 31 -0.87 -26.69 21.19
N LEU A 32 -1.18 -27.09 19.94
CA LEU A 32 -2.51 -27.57 19.56
C LEU A 32 -2.72 -29.05 19.92
N ALA A 33 -1.65 -29.85 19.88
CA ALA A 33 -1.62 -31.23 20.35
C ALA A 33 -1.56 -31.34 21.90
N GLY A 34 -1.43 -30.22 22.61
CA GLY A 34 -1.32 -30.17 24.07
C GLY A 34 0.03 -30.64 24.62
N SER A 35 1.04 -30.89 23.76
CA SER A 35 2.37 -31.37 24.16
C SER A 35 3.33 -30.26 24.59
N LYS A 36 2.94 -28.99 24.45
CA LYS A 36 3.71 -27.80 24.84
C LYS A 36 2.77 -26.69 25.33
N LYS A 37 3.13 -25.96 26.38
CA LYS A 37 2.36 -24.80 26.87
C LYS A 37 2.58 -23.57 26.01
N ILE A 38 1.64 -22.62 26.07
CA ILE A 38 1.74 -21.36 25.33
C ILE A 38 2.93 -20.51 25.82
N SER A 39 3.23 -20.48 27.12
CA SER A 39 4.40 -19.79 27.67
C SER A 39 5.72 -20.35 27.13
N GLU A 40 5.90 -21.68 27.24
CA GLU A 40 7.06 -22.42 26.70
C GLU A 40 7.25 -22.16 25.19
N ALA A 41 6.16 -22.12 24.43
CA ALA A 41 6.18 -21.78 23.01
C ALA A 41 6.51 -20.31 22.71
N CYS A 42 6.11 -19.38 23.59
CA CYS A 42 6.43 -17.95 23.48
C CYS A 42 7.91 -17.69 23.77
N GLU A 43 8.44 -18.30 24.83
CA GLU A 43 9.87 -18.31 25.17
C GLU A 43 10.69 -18.91 24.02
N GLU A 44 10.32 -20.10 23.53
CA GLU A 44 11.06 -20.78 22.45
C GLU A 44 11.11 -19.96 21.15
N LEU A 45 10.05 -19.22 20.82
CA LEU A 45 9.94 -18.42 19.61
C LEU A 45 10.41 -16.96 19.77
N GLY A 46 10.73 -16.52 20.99
CA GLY A 46 11.14 -15.15 21.29
C GLY A 46 10.04 -14.11 21.04
N ILE A 47 8.77 -14.46 21.30
CA ILE A 47 7.60 -13.57 21.07
C ILE A 47 6.65 -13.59 22.26
N GLY A 48 6.01 -12.45 22.56
CA GLY A 48 4.97 -12.39 23.60
C GLY A 48 3.65 -13.06 23.17
N GLU A 49 2.85 -13.50 24.14
CA GLU A 49 1.61 -14.26 23.92
C GLU A 49 0.64 -13.61 22.93
N ALA A 50 0.44 -12.30 23.01
CA ALA A 50 -0.43 -11.56 22.08
C ALA A 50 0.00 -11.70 20.61
N GLN A 51 1.30 -11.85 20.34
CA GLN A 51 1.83 -12.10 19.00
C GLN A 51 1.75 -13.58 18.63
N PHE A 52 1.94 -14.50 19.59
CA PHE A 52 1.72 -15.93 19.39
C PHE A 52 0.26 -16.22 19.01
N HIS A 53 -0.72 -15.66 19.73
CA HIS A 53 -2.14 -15.81 19.43
C HIS A 53 -2.51 -15.25 18.04
N LYS A 54 -2.01 -14.06 17.67
CA LYS A 54 -2.19 -13.48 16.32
C LYS A 54 -1.63 -14.41 15.23
N LEU A 55 -0.46 -14.99 15.45
CA LEU A 55 0.20 -15.85 14.47
C LEU A 55 -0.48 -17.22 14.36
N ARG A 56 -0.92 -17.80 15.48
CA ARG A 56 -1.74 -19.03 15.52
C ARG A 56 -3.09 -18.85 14.83
N HIS A 57 -3.74 -17.69 15.01
CA HIS A 57 -4.98 -17.36 14.28
C HIS A 57 -4.75 -17.29 12.76
N ARG A 58 -3.68 -16.60 12.32
CA ARG A 58 -3.32 -16.52 10.88
C ARG A 58 -3.03 -17.90 10.29
N MET A 59 -2.32 -18.76 11.03
CA MET A 59 -2.06 -20.15 10.63
C MET A 59 -3.37 -20.94 10.41
N MET A 60 -4.32 -20.84 11.35
CA MET A 60 -5.59 -21.57 11.25
C MET A 60 -6.50 -21.02 10.14
N ALA A 61 -6.58 -19.69 9.98
CA ALA A 61 -7.30 -19.07 8.88
C ALA A 61 -6.73 -19.48 7.50
N GLY A 62 -5.41 -19.52 7.36
CA GLY A 62 -4.74 -20.01 6.15
C GLY A 62 -4.98 -21.51 5.89
N ALA A 63 -4.99 -22.34 6.95
CA ALA A 63 -5.29 -23.75 6.84
C ALA A 63 -6.74 -24.00 6.37
N VAL A 64 -7.73 -23.32 6.96
CA VAL A 64 -9.13 -23.38 6.50
C VAL A 64 -9.24 -22.94 5.04
N ALA A 65 -8.68 -21.78 4.68
CA ALA A 65 -8.71 -21.28 3.30
C ALA A 65 -8.04 -22.22 2.27
N SER A 66 -7.04 -23.02 2.69
CA SER A 66 -6.42 -24.04 1.83
C SER A 66 -7.23 -25.33 1.67
N LEU A 67 -8.29 -25.52 2.48
CA LEU A 67 -9.18 -26.68 2.46
C LEU A 67 -10.56 -26.36 1.84
N GLU A 68 -10.85 -25.08 1.54
CA GLU A 68 -12.08 -24.67 0.88
C GLU A 68 -12.18 -25.21 -0.56
N PRO A 69 -13.37 -25.65 -1.03
CA PRO A 69 -13.55 -26.18 -2.38
C PRO A 69 -13.21 -25.15 -3.46
N SER A 70 -12.09 -25.36 -4.14
CA SER A 70 -11.69 -24.59 -5.33
C SER A 70 -12.16 -25.26 -6.62
N PRO A 71 -12.53 -24.52 -7.67
CA PRO A 71 -12.92 -25.09 -8.96
C PRO A 71 -11.79 -25.92 -9.57
N ALA A 72 -12.13 -27.07 -10.15
CA ALA A 72 -11.16 -28.07 -10.58
C ALA A 72 -10.24 -27.56 -11.72
N GLY A 73 -8.97 -27.38 -11.39
CA GLY A 73 -7.93 -26.92 -12.31
C GLY A 73 -6.84 -26.17 -11.54
N ARG A 74 -5.73 -25.83 -12.22
CA ARG A 74 -4.84 -24.79 -11.72
C ARG A 74 -5.53 -23.46 -11.99
N PRO A 75 -5.97 -22.67 -10.98
CA PRO A 75 -6.45 -21.32 -11.24
C PRO A 75 -5.36 -20.59 -12.02
N ALA A 76 -5.75 -19.84 -13.06
CA ALA A 76 -4.81 -19.10 -13.89
C ALA A 76 -3.92 -18.28 -12.95
N ALA A 77 -2.63 -18.62 -12.91
CA ALA A 77 -1.74 -18.03 -11.92
C ALA A 77 -1.72 -16.54 -12.20
N ASP A 78 -2.22 -15.74 -11.25
CA ASP A 78 -2.30 -14.29 -11.36
C ASP A 78 -0.88 -13.72 -11.32
N ARG A 79 -0.24 -13.78 -12.49
CA ARG A 79 1.10 -13.33 -12.79
C ARG A 79 1.08 -11.88 -13.24
N GLY A 80 0.00 -11.42 -13.90
CA GLY A 80 -0.16 -10.02 -14.29
C GLY A 80 0.06 -9.09 -13.11
N GLU A 81 -0.81 -9.13 -12.10
CA GLU A 81 -0.68 -8.23 -10.95
C GLU A 81 0.61 -8.43 -10.12
N ARG A 82 1.28 -9.60 -10.22
CA ARG A 82 2.51 -9.88 -9.47
C ARG A 82 3.77 -9.44 -10.20
N ASP A 83 3.83 -9.68 -11.50
CA ASP A 83 4.94 -9.31 -12.36
C ASP A 83 4.91 -7.80 -12.64
N GLU A 84 3.72 -7.19 -12.72
CA GLU A 84 3.51 -5.72 -12.77
C GLU A 84 4.04 -5.04 -11.50
N ARG A 85 3.53 -5.41 -10.31
CA ARG A 85 4.02 -4.86 -9.02
C ARG A 85 5.51 -5.10 -8.81
N LEU A 86 6.05 -6.22 -9.30
CA LEU A 86 7.47 -6.54 -9.25
C LEU A 86 8.30 -5.66 -10.21
N ALA A 87 7.76 -5.29 -11.37
CA ALA A 87 8.38 -4.34 -12.29
C ALA A 87 8.35 -2.90 -11.73
N GLU A 88 7.22 -2.46 -11.17
CA GLU A 88 7.08 -1.15 -10.51
C GLU A 88 8.11 -0.97 -9.39
N VAL A 89 8.17 -1.92 -8.45
CA VAL A 89 9.12 -1.88 -7.32
C VAL A 89 10.57 -1.99 -7.79
N GLN A 90 10.86 -2.70 -8.89
CA GLN A 90 12.20 -2.73 -9.46
C GLN A 90 12.61 -1.39 -10.09
N GLU A 91 11.69 -0.69 -10.76
CA GLU A 91 11.97 0.63 -11.33
C GLU A 91 12.14 1.70 -10.26
N GLU A 92 11.29 1.71 -9.24
CA GLU A 92 11.46 2.58 -8.06
C GLU A 92 12.82 2.32 -7.40
N ASN A 93 13.20 1.05 -7.21
CA ASN A 93 14.50 0.71 -6.62
C ASN A 93 15.69 1.07 -7.53
N ARG A 94 15.50 1.08 -8.86
CA ARG A 94 16.51 1.58 -9.83
C ARG A 94 16.69 3.09 -9.65
N GLN A 95 15.59 3.84 -9.66
CA GLN A 95 15.58 5.30 -9.53
C GLN A 95 16.17 5.76 -8.19
N LEU A 96 15.72 5.18 -7.07
CA LEU A 96 16.23 5.51 -5.73
C LEU A 96 17.73 5.23 -5.58
N ARG A 97 18.28 4.20 -6.24
CA ARG A 97 19.73 3.95 -6.27
C ARG A 97 20.49 5.01 -7.05
N ILE A 98 19.94 5.48 -8.18
CA ILE A 98 20.54 6.56 -8.99
C ILE A 98 20.54 7.87 -8.19
N GLU A 99 19.41 8.20 -7.55
CA GLU A 99 19.29 9.40 -6.72
C GLU A 99 20.21 9.37 -5.50
N LEU A 100 20.29 8.23 -4.79
CA LEU A 100 21.20 8.02 -3.68
C LEU A 100 22.66 8.19 -4.12
N ARG A 101 23.08 7.54 -5.23
CA ARG A 101 24.46 7.67 -5.72
C ARG A 101 24.77 9.09 -6.20
N ALA A 102 23.82 9.77 -6.84
CA ALA A 102 23.96 11.17 -7.20
C ALA A 102 24.06 12.08 -5.96
N SER A 103 23.39 11.74 -4.86
CA SER A 103 23.51 12.48 -3.60
C SER A 103 24.85 12.27 -2.92
N GLN A 104 25.32 11.02 -2.85
CA GLN A 104 26.67 10.69 -2.37
C GLN A 104 27.74 11.44 -3.18
N ILE A 105 27.64 11.45 -4.51
CA ILE A 105 28.60 12.17 -5.36
C ILE A 105 28.56 13.68 -5.12
N ARG A 106 27.37 14.28 -4.87
CA ARG A 106 27.28 15.70 -4.49
C ARG A 106 27.92 16.00 -3.14
N GLU A 107 27.79 15.09 -2.18
CA GLU A 107 28.42 15.17 -0.85
C GLU A 107 29.95 14.99 -0.93
N GLU A 108 30.43 13.95 -1.63
CA GLU A 108 31.84 13.70 -1.95
C GLU A 108 32.49 14.94 -2.60
N ILE A 109 31.82 15.57 -3.58
CA ILE A 109 32.30 16.79 -4.25
C ILE A 109 32.28 18.00 -3.29
N ALA A 110 31.24 18.17 -2.48
CA ALA A 110 31.15 19.29 -1.54
C ALA A 110 32.24 19.25 -0.45
N LEU A 111 32.62 18.05 -0.01
CA LEU A 111 33.69 17.84 0.98
C LEU A 111 35.10 17.97 0.38
N LEU A 112 35.33 17.40 -0.82
CA LEU A 112 36.69 17.28 -1.39
C LEU A 112 37.04 18.38 -2.40
N MET A 113 36.05 18.93 -3.11
CA MET A 113 36.24 19.90 -4.20
C MET A 113 35.15 21.00 -4.18
N PRO A 114 34.97 21.73 -3.06
CA PRO A 114 33.87 22.67 -2.87
C PRO A 114 33.76 23.76 -3.96
N HIS A 115 34.87 24.13 -4.59
CA HIS A 115 34.90 25.07 -5.72
C HIS A 115 34.20 24.56 -7.00
N LEU A 116 33.83 23.28 -7.08
CA LEU A 116 32.99 22.73 -8.15
C LEU A 116 31.48 22.86 -7.86
N VAL A 117 31.09 23.15 -6.61
CA VAL A 117 29.68 23.25 -6.20
C VAL A 117 29.09 24.59 -6.65
N LYS A 118 28.53 24.61 -7.86
CA LYS A 118 27.77 25.75 -8.38
C LYS A 118 26.39 25.80 -7.75
N VAL A 119 26.24 26.59 -6.67
CA VAL A 119 24.93 26.98 -6.15
C VAL A 119 24.21 27.83 -7.21
N PRO A 120 22.96 27.50 -7.59
CA PRO A 120 22.20 28.35 -8.52
C PRO A 120 21.84 29.68 -7.84
N GLU A 121 22.23 30.80 -8.45
CA GLU A 121 21.77 32.11 -7.97
C GLU A 121 20.24 32.22 -8.04
N ALA A 122 19.61 32.70 -6.97
CA ALA A 122 18.19 33.02 -6.99
C ALA A 122 17.90 34.14 -8.01
N PRO A 123 16.82 34.05 -8.81
CA PRO A 123 16.58 34.97 -9.91
C PRO A 123 16.33 36.41 -9.41
N LYS A 124 17.28 37.29 -9.71
CA LYS A 124 17.24 38.72 -9.37
C LYS A 124 16.07 39.39 -10.10
N LYS A 125 15.02 39.73 -9.34
CA LYS A 125 13.75 40.30 -9.86
C LYS A 125 13.93 41.73 -10.35
N ASN A 126 14.36 41.89 -11.60
CA ASN A 126 14.52 43.20 -12.25
C ASN A 126 13.18 43.95 -12.34
N ARG A 127 13.04 45.01 -11.52
CA ARG A 127 11.87 45.90 -11.52
C ARG A 127 12.01 47.00 -12.58
N THR A 128 11.74 46.69 -13.85
CA THR A 128 11.61 47.72 -14.90
C THR A 128 10.17 48.21 -15.01
N SER A 129 9.84 49.23 -14.21
CA SER A 129 8.55 49.92 -14.26
C SER A 129 8.37 50.74 -15.53
N LYS A 130 7.20 50.64 -16.17
CA LYS A 130 6.62 51.69 -17.01
C LYS A 130 5.10 51.64 -16.91
N SER A 131 4.51 52.69 -16.33
CA SER A 131 3.06 52.87 -16.18
C SER A 131 2.50 53.74 -17.30
N HIS A 132 1.29 53.39 -17.73
CA HIS A 132 0.24 54.11 -18.47
C HIS A 132 0.38 55.63 -18.75
N PRO A 133 -0.32 56.09 -19.81
CA PRO A 133 -1.53 56.90 -19.54
C PRO A 133 -2.84 56.21 -19.98
N THR A 134 -3.95 56.93 -19.83
CA THR A 134 -5.32 56.40 -19.65
C THR A 134 -6.37 57.03 -20.59
N ALA A 135 -7.52 56.36 -20.70
CA ALA A 135 -8.80 56.83 -21.24
C ALA A 135 -8.87 57.14 -22.77
N GLY A 136 -10.04 57.03 -23.41
CA GLY A 136 -11.28 56.42 -22.93
C GLY A 136 -12.55 56.86 -23.67
N ALA A 137 -13.10 56.00 -24.52
CA ALA A 137 -14.44 56.10 -25.12
C ALA A 137 -14.81 54.77 -25.83
N ALA A 138 -16.07 54.42 -26.09
CA ALA A 138 -17.33 54.66 -25.37
C ALA A 138 -18.41 53.78 -26.06
N ALA A 139 -19.23 53.07 -25.27
CA ALA A 139 -20.55 52.50 -25.60
C ALA A 139 -20.84 51.92 -27.00
N ARG A 140 -21.34 50.67 -27.02
CA ARG A 140 -22.70 50.39 -27.53
C ARG A 140 -23.39 49.36 -26.65
N LYS A 141 -24.57 49.71 -26.13
CA LYS A 141 -25.55 48.78 -25.56
C LYS A 141 -26.46 48.25 -26.68
N VAL A 142 -27.14 47.14 -26.41
CA VAL A 142 -28.46 46.83 -26.98
C VAL A 142 -29.33 46.31 -25.82
N ASP A 143 -30.54 46.82 -25.72
CA ASP A 143 -31.56 46.56 -24.68
C ASP A 143 -32.43 45.35 -25.13
N ARG A 144 -32.90 44.38 -24.32
CA ARG A 144 -33.69 44.33 -23.05
C ARG A 144 -35.21 44.16 -23.28
N GLU A 145 -35.73 42.98 -22.91
CA GLU A 145 -37.16 42.62 -22.62
C GLU A 145 -38.19 42.80 -23.77
N ASP A 146 -39.37 42.16 -23.80
CA ASP A 146 -40.06 41.14 -22.95
C ASP A 146 -40.53 39.99 -23.90
N LEU A 147 -41.32 38.94 -23.61
CA LEU A 147 -42.21 38.49 -22.53
C LEU A 147 -41.67 37.19 -21.86
N ARG A 148 -42.13 36.66 -20.72
CA ARG A 148 -43.32 36.83 -19.85
C ARG A 148 -44.58 36.00 -20.21
N GLY A 149 -44.62 34.75 -19.73
CA GLY A 149 -45.80 33.86 -19.70
C GLY A 149 -45.39 32.39 -19.88
N GLU A 150 -45.89 31.40 -19.14
CA GLU A 150 -46.85 31.38 -18.02
C GLU A 150 -46.42 30.35 -16.94
N ASN A 151 -46.89 30.55 -15.70
CA ASN A 151 -46.87 29.53 -14.64
C ASN A 151 -48.17 28.71 -14.65
N ARG A 152 -48.08 27.38 -14.49
CA ARG A 152 -49.11 26.46 -13.94
C ARG A 152 -48.54 25.02 -13.94
N SER A 153 -48.71 24.10 -12.99
CA SER A 153 -49.00 24.09 -11.53
C SER A 153 -49.41 22.66 -11.18
N ALA A 154 -48.54 21.89 -10.51
CA ALA A 154 -48.79 20.65 -9.74
C ALA A 154 -47.49 20.38 -8.94
N ASP A 155 -47.45 20.16 -7.62
CA ASP A 155 -48.21 19.23 -6.75
C ASP A 155 -47.80 17.76 -7.04
N SER A 156 -47.31 16.94 -6.10
CA SER A 156 -47.44 16.91 -4.62
C SER A 156 -46.28 16.16 -3.91
N GLY A 157 -46.29 16.10 -2.57
CA GLY A 157 -45.48 15.17 -1.72
C GLY A 157 -44.03 15.62 -1.42
N GLU A 158 -43.62 16.14 -0.26
CA GLU A 158 -43.70 15.73 1.17
C GLU A 158 -42.40 15.11 1.75
N VAL A 159 -42.00 15.64 2.91
CA VAL A 159 -41.28 15.02 4.08
C VAL A 159 -40.28 13.88 3.82
N GLY A 160 -39.00 13.91 4.19
CA GLY A 160 -38.20 14.91 4.95
C GLY A 160 -37.83 14.47 6.38
N HIS A 161 -36.59 14.01 6.61
CA HIS A 161 -35.98 13.92 7.96
C HIS A 161 -34.43 13.86 7.89
N PRO A 162 -33.70 14.66 8.71
CA PRO A 162 -32.25 14.54 8.88
C PRO A 162 -31.89 13.73 10.15
N PHE A 163 -30.75 13.04 10.13
CA PHE A 163 -30.09 12.54 11.34
C PHE A 163 -28.76 13.26 11.58
N ARG A 164 -28.40 13.39 12.86
CA ARG A 164 -27.12 13.94 13.35
C ARG A 164 -26.08 12.83 13.54
#